data_AF-A0A5E4Z7A2-F1
#
_entry.id   AF-A0A5E4Z7A2-F1
#
_cell.length_a   1.000
_cell.length_b   1.000
_cell.length_c   1.000
_cell.angle_alpha   90.00
_cell.angle_beta   90.00
_cell.angle_gamma   90.00
#
_symmetry.space_group_name_H-M   'P 1'
#
loop_
_entity.id
_entity.type
_entity.pdbx_description
1 polymer ?
#
loop_
_entity_poly.entity_id
_entity_poly.type
_entity_poly.pdbx_seq_one_letter_code
_entity_poly.pdbx_strand_id
1 'polypeptide(L)'
;MNVRLVLESLATRGPNTAIHVAAVALVATGMFMLATASGMGPVAPFFLASAFYLFFAAIATELALGTFALVRLIARAGLRRGAP
;
A
#
# COMPACT_ATOMS: atom_id res chain seq x y z
N MET A 1 13.26 1.84 27.31
CA MET A 1 12.32 2.32 26.27
C MET A 1 11.00 1.59 26.45
N ASN A 2 9.96 2.27 26.96
CA ASN A 2 8.73 1.61 27.44
C ASN A 2 7.86 1.15 26.26
N VAL A 3 7.63 -0.16 26.15
CA VAL A 3 6.81 -0.82 25.11
C VAL A 3 5.42 -0.16 24.96
N ARG A 4 4.86 0.35 26.06
CA ARG A 4 3.56 1.04 26.09
C ARG A 4 3.53 2.32 25.25
N LEU A 5 4.60 3.11 25.23
CA LEU A 5 4.72 4.34 24.43
C LEU A 5 4.82 4.04 22.93
N VAL A 6 5.48 2.93 22.57
CA VAL A 6 5.58 2.48 21.17
C VAL A 6 4.20 2.04 20.65
N LEU A 7 3.42 1.34 21.49
CA LEU A 7 2.07 0.90 21.14
C LEU A 7 1.07 2.06 21.03
N GLU A 8 1.16 3.06 21.92
CA GLU A 8 0.33 4.28 21.85
C GLU A 8 0.65 5.11 20.61
N SER A 9 1.94 5.27 20.28
CA SER A 9 2.39 5.92 19.04
C SER A 9 1.81 5.23 17.80
N LEU A 10 1.92 3.90 17.70
CA LEU A 10 1.35 3.08 16.63
C LEU A 10 -0.19 3.17 16.55
N ALA A 11 -0.87 3.47 17.66
CA ALA A 11 -2.32 3.50 17.73
C ALA A 11 -2.95 4.84 17.24
N THR A 12 -2.19 5.93 17.18
CA THR A 12 -2.71 7.27 16.78
C THR A 12 -3.00 7.39 15.26
N ARG A 13 -3.93 8.26 14.87
CA ARG A 13 -4.57 8.34 13.52
C ARG A 13 -3.55 8.60 12.40
N GLY A 14 -3.53 7.73 11.38
CA GLY A 14 -2.51 7.73 10.34
C GLY A 14 -2.99 8.29 8.98
N PRO A 15 -2.21 9.14 8.30
CA PRO A 15 -2.46 9.75 6.99
C PRO A 15 -2.30 8.78 5.79
N ASN A 16 -2.60 7.49 6.00
CA ASN A 16 -2.33 6.43 5.02
C ASN A 16 -3.30 6.44 3.83
N THR A 17 -4.35 7.26 3.87
CA THR A 17 -5.32 7.42 2.78
C THR A 17 -4.66 7.96 1.51
N ALA A 18 -3.71 8.90 1.62
CA ALA A 18 -3.02 9.42 0.44
C ALA A 18 -2.15 8.36 -0.25
N ILE A 19 -1.48 7.51 0.53
CA ILE A 19 -0.62 6.43 0.00
C ILE A 19 -1.47 5.34 -0.64
N HIS A 20 -2.61 4.97 -0.03
CA HIS A 20 -3.56 4.04 -0.62
C HIS A 20 -4.15 4.58 -1.93
N VAL A 21 -4.57 5.85 -1.96
CA VAL A 21 -5.05 6.51 -3.19
C VAL A 21 -3.97 6.50 -4.27
N ALA A 22 -2.70 6.77 -3.91
CA ALA A 22 -1.58 6.67 -4.83
C ALA A 22 -1.39 5.24 -5.37
N ALA A 23 -1.46 4.22 -4.51
CA ALA A 23 -1.36 2.82 -4.94
C ALA A 23 -2.49 2.44 -5.91
N VAL A 24 -3.74 2.84 -5.63
CA VAL A 24 -4.88 2.64 -6.53
C VAL A 24 -4.69 3.37 -7.87
N ALA A 25 -4.16 4.59 -7.84
CA ALA A 25 -3.85 5.34 -9.06
C ALA A 25 -2.75 4.65 -9.90
N LEU A 26 -1.74 4.07 -9.26
CA LEU A 26 -0.70 3.28 -9.96
C LEU A 26 -1.27 2.03 -10.63
N VAL A 27 -2.19 1.32 -9.95
CA VAL A 27 -2.91 0.17 -10.53
C VAL A 27 -3.71 0.60 -11.76
N ALA A 28 -4.48 1.69 -11.65
CA ALA A 28 -5.26 2.22 -12.77
C ALA A 28 -4.37 2.63 -13.94
N THR A 29 -3.21 3.25 -13.64
CA THR A 29 -2.21 3.64 -14.65
C THR A 29 -1.62 2.41 -15.34
N GLY A 30 -1.26 1.36 -14.59
CA GLY A 30 -0.78 0.10 -15.15
C GLY A 30 -1.81 -0.58 -16.05
N MET A 31 -3.08 -0.62 -15.64
CA MET A 31 -4.18 -1.15 -16.47
C MET A 31 -4.33 -0.36 -17.77
N PHE A 32 -4.25 0.98 -17.71
CA PHE A 32 -4.31 1.83 -18.88
C PHE A 32 -3.14 1.58 -19.85
N MET A 33 -1.93 1.45 -19.31
CA MET A 33 -0.75 1.11 -20.11
C MET A 33 -0.92 -0.24 -20.82
N LEU A 34 -1.43 -1.26 -20.12
CA LEU A 34 -1.69 -2.57 -20.74
C LEU A 34 -2.76 -2.51 -21.84
N ALA A 35 -3.84 -1.76 -21.61
CA ALA A 35 -4.92 -1.62 -22.58
C ALA A 35 -4.48 -0.89 -23.87
N THR A 36 -3.53 0.03 -23.75
CA THR A 36 -3.03 0.83 -24.88
C THR A 36 -1.76 0.27 -25.53
N ALA A 37 -1.09 -0.69 -24.87
CA ALA A 37 0.19 -1.21 -25.33
C ALA A 37 0.15 -1.83 -26.73
N SER A 38 -0.96 -2.51 -27.10
CA SER A 38 -1.12 -3.12 -28.43
C SER A 38 -1.05 -2.12 -29.58
N GLY A 39 -1.40 -0.85 -29.33
CA GLY A 39 -1.36 0.24 -30.31
C GLY A 39 0.02 0.90 -30.44
N MET A 40 1.01 0.54 -29.63
CA MET A 40 2.30 1.24 -29.56
C MET A 40 3.39 0.63 -30.46
N GLY A 41 3.06 -0.41 -31.23
CA GLY A 41 3.98 -1.00 -32.22
C GLY A 41 5.31 -1.46 -31.58
N PRO A 42 6.47 -1.07 -32.11
CA PRO A 42 7.78 -1.55 -31.62
C PRO A 42 8.11 -1.20 -30.16
N VAL A 43 7.51 -0.14 -29.59
CA VAL A 43 7.77 0.26 -28.20
C VAL A 43 6.82 -0.40 -27.20
N ALA A 44 5.82 -1.15 -27.66
CA ALA A 44 4.86 -1.86 -26.80
C ALA A 44 5.51 -2.68 -25.66
N PRO A 45 6.63 -3.42 -25.88
CA PRO A 45 7.26 -4.19 -24.80
C PRO A 45 7.72 -3.33 -23.61
N PHE A 46 8.15 -2.09 -23.86
CA PHE A 46 8.56 -1.17 -22.80
C PHE A 46 7.38 -0.73 -21.93
N PHE A 47 6.22 -0.49 -22.55
CA PHE A 47 4.98 -0.15 -21.84
C PHE A 47 4.44 -1.34 -21.04
N LEU A 48 4.51 -2.57 -21.58
CA LEU A 48 4.17 -3.76 -20.80
C LEU A 48 5.08 -3.91 -19.57
N ALA A 49 6.40 -3.81 -19.76
CA ALA A 49 7.36 -3.93 -18.65
C ALA A 49 7.11 -2.86 -17.57
N SER A 50 6.86 -1.62 -17.99
CA SER A 50 6.55 -0.51 -17.09
C SER A 50 5.23 -0.76 -16.35
N ALA A 51 4.19 -1.23 -17.03
CA ALA A 51 2.92 -1.56 -16.40
C ALA A 51 3.09 -2.63 -15.29
N PHE A 52 3.80 -3.72 -15.58
CA PHE A 52 4.08 -4.76 -14.59
C PHE A 52 4.86 -4.23 -13.39
N TYR A 53 5.83 -3.35 -13.62
CA TYR A 53 6.55 -2.69 -12.53
C TYR A 53 5.62 -1.85 -11.65
N LEU A 54 4.72 -1.06 -12.25
CA LEU A 54 3.74 -0.27 -11.50
C LEU A 54 2.78 -1.14 -10.68
N PHE A 55 2.32 -2.27 -11.22
CA PHE A 55 1.52 -3.24 -10.46
C PHE A 55 2.28 -3.78 -9.26
N PHE A 56 3.54 -4.19 -9.46
CA PHE A 56 4.37 -4.71 -8.37
C PHE A 56 4.58 -3.67 -7.28
N ALA A 57 4.90 -2.43 -7.66
CA ALA A 57 5.08 -1.32 -6.73
C ALA A 57 3.79 -1.01 -5.94
N ALA A 58 2.64 -1.03 -6.61
CA ALA A 58 1.35 -0.81 -5.97
C ALA A 58 1.02 -1.92 -4.97
N ILE A 59 1.20 -3.19 -5.36
CA ILE A 59 0.97 -4.36 -4.49
C ILE A 59 1.89 -4.32 -3.26
N ALA A 60 3.18 -4.03 -3.46
CA ALA A 60 4.14 -3.93 -2.36
C ALA A 60 3.75 -2.81 -1.39
N THR A 61 3.31 -1.66 -1.90
CA THR A 61 2.82 -0.54 -1.10
C THR A 61 1.59 -0.93 -0.30
N GLU A 62 0.63 -1.61 -0.94
CA GLU A 62 -0.61 -2.02 -0.29
C GLU A 62 -0.37 -3.09 0.78
N LEU A 63 0.57 -4.02 0.55
CA LEU A 63 1.03 -4.98 1.57
C LEU A 63 1.68 -4.29 2.76
N ALA A 64 2.52 -3.27 2.53
CA ALA A 64 3.12 -2.49 3.62
C ALA A 64 2.05 -1.72 4.42
N LEU A 65 1.06 -1.13 3.75
CA LEU A 65 -0.06 -0.46 4.41
C LEU A 65 -0.94 -1.45 5.19
N GLY A 66 -1.24 -2.60 4.60
CA GLY A 66 -2.05 -3.66 5.21
C GLY A 66 -1.38 -4.27 6.44
N THR A 67 -0.07 -4.56 6.37
CA THR A 67 0.70 -5.04 7.53
C THR A 67 0.75 -3.99 8.63
N PHE A 68 0.94 -2.71 8.30
CA PHE A 68 0.90 -1.63 9.27
C PHE A 68 -0.47 -1.50 9.93
N ALA A 69 -1.55 -1.55 9.15
CA ALA A 69 -2.93 -1.51 9.66
C ALA A 69 -3.23 -2.72 10.57
N LEU A 70 -2.74 -3.91 10.21
CA LEU A 70 -2.90 -5.13 11.00
C LEU A 70 -2.15 -5.05 12.32
N VAL A 71 -0.87 -4.63 12.31
CA VAL A 71 -0.07 -4.41 13.52
C VAL A 71 -0.76 -3.41 14.44
N ARG A 72 -1.30 -2.33 13.88
CA ARG A 72 -2.07 -1.33 14.62
C ARG A 72 -3.33 -1.90 15.24
N LEU A 73 -4.06 -2.76 14.51
CA LEU A 73 -5.27 -3.42 15.00
C LEU A 73 -4.94 -4.36 16.17
N ILE A 74 -3.86 -5.14 16.05
CA ILE A 74 -3.36 -6.03 17.10
C ILE A 74 -2.92 -5.22 18.33
N ALA A 75 -2.16 -4.14 18.15
CA ALA A 75 -1.73 -3.26 19.22
C ALA A 75 -2.92 -2.66 19.98
N ARG A 76 -3.94 -2.18 19.25
CA ARG A 76 -5.19 -1.67 19.84
C ARG A 76 -5.97 -2.75 20.61
N ALA A 77 -6.04 -3.97 20.07
CA ALA A 77 -6.70 -5.08 20.74
C ALA A 77 -5.96 -5.47 22.04
N GLY A 78 -4.62 -5.47 22.03
CA GLY A 78 -3.80 -5.72 23.22
C GLY A 78 -4.01 -4.64 24.29
N LEU A 79 -4.01 -3.36 23.91
CA LEU A 79 -4.28 -2.25 24.84
C LEU A 79 -5.69 -2.30 25.44
N ARG A 80 -6.70 -2.72 24.66
CA ARG A 80 -8.08 -2.90 25.16
C ARG A 80 -8.23 -4.05 26.15
N ARG A 81 -7.45 -5.14 25.98
CA ARG A 81 -7.48 -6.31 26.87
C ARG A 81 -6.71 -6.10 28.19
N GLY A 82 -5.78 -5.14 28.23
CA GLY A 82 -5.02 -4.78 29.42
C GLY A 82 -5.51 -3.52 30.14
N ALA A 83 -6.65 -2.95 29.73
CA ALA A 83 -7.31 -1.88 30.47
C ALA A 83 -8.09 -2.50 31.66
N PRO A 84 -7.93 -1.99 32.89
CA PRO A 84 -8.64 -2.48 34.07
C PRO A 84 -10.15 -2.37 33.94
#